data_AF-A0A453DFU3-F1
#
_entry.id   AF-A0A453DFU3-F1
#
_cell.length_a   1.000
_cell.length_b   1.000
_cell.length_c   1.000
_cell.angle_alpha   90.00
_cell.angle_beta   90.00
_cell.angle_gamma   90.00
#
_symmetry.space_group_name_H-M   'P 1'
#
loop_
_entity.id
_entity.type
_entity.pdbx_description
1 polymer ?
#
loop_
_entity_poly.entity_id
_entity_poly.type
_entity_poly.pdbx_seq_one_letter_code
_entity_poly.pdbx_strand_id
1 'polypeptide(L)'
;TGFCSSKKLVQFVIYILEGSPQLECLTLDTTPGPRYSTKCGIIRKHTSKKMGICCPMMTESNIAEAHEAVKAANTYIAGRVPLGVGLQVLEPCSECNNPKWW
;
A
#
# COMPACT_ATOMS: atom_id res chain seq x y z
N THR A 1 8.79 3.04 4.19
CA THR A 1 7.78 2.73 5.20
C THR A 1 6.48 3.36 4.79
N GLY A 2 5.50 2.51 4.48
CA GLY A 2 4.12 2.88 4.15
C GLY A 2 3.16 2.39 5.24
N PHE A 3 1.87 2.43 4.95
CA PHE A 3 0.81 1.86 5.77
C PHE A 3 0.96 0.34 5.89
N CYS A 4 0.79 -0.18 7.10
CA CYS A 4 0.91 -1.59 7.45
C CYS A 4 -0.34 -2.09 8.19
N SER A 5 -0.49 -3.41 8.29
CA SER A 5 -1.61 -4.12 8.93
C SER A 5 -1.67 -3.97 10.46
N SER A 6 -0.70 -3.27 11.06
CA SER A 6 -0.64 -3.04 12.51
C SER A 6 -1.94 -2.45 13.04
N LYS A 7 -2.54 -3.13 14.03
CA LYS A 7 -3.77 -2.70 14.71
C LYS A 7 -3.70 -1.26 15.21
N LYS A 8 -2.54 -0.84 15.74
CA LYS A 8 -2.35 0.54 16.24
C LYS A 8 -2.45 1.56 15.11
N LEU A 9 -1.88 1.25 13.94
CA LEU A 9 -1.92 2.14 12.80
C LEU A 9 -3.33 2.21 12.18
N VAL A 10 -4.02 1.07 12.09
CA VAL A 10 -5.43 1.02 11.67
C VAL A 10 -6.29 1.89 12.59
N GLN A 11 -6.17 1.73 13.91
CA GLN A 11 -6.91 2.54 14.88
C GLN A 11 -6.57 4.03 14.78
N PHE A 12 -5.30 4.36 14.56
CA PHE A 12 -4.86 5.74 14.38
C PHE A 12 -5.49 6.39 13.14
N VAL A 13 -5.55 5.65 12.01
CA VAL A 13 -6.22 6.16 10.81
C VAL A 13 -7.71 6.36 11.03
N ILE A 14 -8.39 5.43 11.70
CA ILE A 14 -9.81 5.60 12.06
C ILE A 14 -10.01 6.85 12.93
N TYR A 15 -9.13 7.07 13.91
CA TYR A 15 -9.18 8.27 14.75
C TYR A 15 -9.01 9.56 13.94
N ILE A 16 -8.12 9.58 12.94
CA ILE A 16 -7.99 10.72 12.02
C ILE A 16 -9.30 10.96 11.26
N LEU A 17 -9.90 9.90 10.71
CA LEU A 17 -11.16 9.99 9.96
C LEU A 17 -12.30 10.53 10.83
N GLU A 18 -12.41 10.10 12.09
CA GLU A 18 -13.45 10.54 13.02
C GLU A 18 -13.19 11.96 13.55
N GLY A 19 -11.92 12.37 13.67
CA GLY A 19 -11.52 13.66 14.23
C GLY A 19 -11.33 14.80 13.23
N SER A 20 -11.38 14.52 11.92
CA SER A 20 -11.03 15.50 10.87
C SER A 20 -12.23 15.83 9.96
N PRO A 21 -13.15 16.72 10.38
CA PRO A 21 -14.38 17.02 9.64
C PRO A 21 -14.15 17.73 8.29
N GLN A 22 -12.96 18.30 8.07
CA GLN A 22 -12.58 18.98 6.82
C GLN A 22 -11.70 18.10 5.92
N LEU A 23 -11.50 16.82 6.26
CA LEU A 23 -10.71 15.94 5.42
C LEU A 23 -11.45 15.71 4.10
N GLU A 24 -10.78 15.91 2.96
CA GLU A 24 -11.37 15.67 1.63
C GLU A 24 -10.92 14.33 1.04
N CYS A 25 -9.69 13.91 1.34
CA CYS A 25 -9.15 12.65 0.85
C CYS A 25 -8.16 12.02 1.83
N LEU A 26 -8.05 10.70 1.76
CA LEU A 26 -7.08 9.90 2.50
C LEU A 26 -6.45 8.90 1.53
N THR A 27 -5.12 8.94 1.41
CA THR A 27 -4.36 7.94 0.64
C THR A 27 -3.53 7.06 1.57
N LEU A 28 -3.77 5.76 1.51
CA LEU A 28 -3.01 4.75 2.24
C LEU A 28 -2.02 4.10 1.29
N ASP A 29 -0.74 4.45 1.45
CA ASP A 29 0.35 3.85 0.68
C ASP A 29 0.73 2.49 1.27
N THR A 30 0.25 1.40 0.68
CA THR A 30 0.60 0.03 1.13
C THR A 30 1.79 -0.55 0.38
N THR A 31 2.44 0.24 -0.48
CA THR A 31 3.52 -0.29 -1.31
C THR A 31 4.67 -0.79 -0.43
N PRO A 32 5.15 -2.02 -0.68
CA PRO A 32 6.20 -2.58 0.14
C PRO A 32 7.49 -1.74 -0.01
N GLY A 33 8.30 -1.65 1.06
CA GLY A 33 9.70 -1.18 1.07
C GLY A 33 10.02 0.33 1.23
N PRO A 34 11.29 0.72 1.03
CA PRO A 34 11.75 2.09 1.18
C PRO A 34 11.23 2.96 0.03
N ARG A 35 10.68 4.14 0.35
CA ARG A 35 10.14 5.13 -0.60
C ARG A 35 11.13 5.56 -1.71
N TYR A 36 12.40 5.23 -1.56
CA TYR A 36 13.50 5.50 -2.50
C TYR A 36 13.62 4.47 -3.62
N SER A 37 13.00 3.29 -3.50
CA SER A 37 12.75 2.42 -4.64
C SER A 37 11.55 3.00 -5.38
N THR A 38 11.82 4.07 -6.13
CA THR A 38 11.00 4.59 -7.22
C THR A 38 9.95 3.58 -7.66
N LYS A 39 8.69 3.90 -7.35
CA LYS A 39 7.45 3.28 -7.84
C LYS A 39 7.73 2.11 -8.78
N CYS A 40 7.35 0.90 -8.37
CA CYS A 40 7.44 -0.36 -9.13
C CYS A 40 6.71 -0.35 -10.51
N GLY A 41 6.44 0.82 -11.09
CA GLY A 41 5.92 1.01 -12.44
C GLY A 41 6.43 2.27 -13.16
N ILE A 42 7.23 3.15 -12.54
CA ILE A 42 7.75 4.35 -13.24
C ILE A 42 9.18 4.12 -13.77
N ILE A 43 10.02 3.38 -13.05
CA ILE A 43 11.37 3.05 -13.52
C ILE A 43 11.36 1.61 -14.01
N ARG A 44 10.95 1.40 -15.27
CA ARG A 44 11.46 0.37 -16.21
C ARG A 44 10.58 0.30 -17.46
N LYS A 45 10.56 1.38 -18.25
CA LYS A 45 10.39 1.21 -19.71
C LYS A 45 11.70 0.93 -20.43
N HIS A 46 12.85 1.09 -19.76
CA HIS A 46 14.15 0.77 -20.31
C HIS A 46 15.03 0.20 -19.23
N THR A 47 15.24 -1.12 -19.25
CA THR A 47 16.58 -1.75 -19.32
C THR A 47 16.44 -3.25 -19.10
N SER A 48 16.72 -3.99 -20.16
CA SER A 48 17.25 -5.35 -20.21
C SER A 48 16.52 -6.44 -19.42
N LYS A 49 15.83 -7.33 -20.16
CA LYS A 49 15.91 -8.81 -20.23
C LYS A 49 16.71 -9.65 -19.20
N LYS A 50 17.10 -9.13 -18.04
CA LYS A 50 17.89 -9.82 -17.01
C LYS A 50 17.14 -9.72 -15.67
N MET A 51 16.36 -10.76 -15.39
CA MET A 51 15.67 -11.08 -14.13
C MET A 51 14.60 -10.09 -13.65
N GLY A 52 13.35 -10.54 -13.62
CA GLY A 52 12.15 -9.77 -13.31
C GLY A 52 11.99 -9.48 -11.82
N ILE A 53 12.80 -8.58 -11.28
CA ILE A 53 12.69 -8.15 -9.89
C ILE A 53 12.21 -6.70 -9.89
N CYS A 54 10.88 -6.51 -9.86
CA CYS A 54 10.25 -5.19 -9.90
C CYS A 54 10.74 -4.29 -8.75
N CYS A 55 11.08 -4.90 -7.60
CA CYS A 55 11.72 -4.23 -6.47
C CYS A 55 12.88 -5.06 -5.91
N PRO A 56 14.15 -4.68 -6.16
CA PRO A 56 15.32 -5.46 -5.76
C PRO A 56 15.56 -5.54 -4.25
N MET A 57 14.83 -4.76 -3.45
CA MET A 57 14.97 -4.67 -1.99
C MET A 57 13.76 -5.25 -1.23
N MET A 58 12.83 -5.94 -1.89
CA MET A 58 11.66 -6.54 -1.21
C MET A 58 11.92 -7.97 -0.83
N THR A 59 11.56 -8.31 0.41
CA THR A 59 11.40 -9.69 0.85
C THR A 59 9.98 -10.17 0.60
N GLU A 60 9.78 -11.49 0.58
CA GLU A 60 8.45 -12.10 0.58
C GLU A 60 7.59 -11.58 1.74
N SER A 61 8.20 -11.40 2.92
CA SER A 61 7.50 -10.85 4.09
C SER A 61 7.05 -9.41 3.90
N ASN A 62 7.79 -8.57 3.15
CA ASN A 62 7.34 -7.22 2.84
C ASN A 62 6.11 -7.24 1.94
N ILE A 63 6.05 -8.18 1.00
CA ILE A 63 4.96 -8.25 0.04
C ILE A 63 3.72 -8.86 0.67
N ALA A 64 3.88 -9.93 1.46
CA ALA A 64 2.82 -10.47 2.30
C ALA A 64 2.22 -9.39 3.23
N GLU A 65 3.07 -8.58 3.87
CA GLU A 65 2.62 -7.47 4.71
C GLU A 65 1.86 -6.40 3.91
N ALA A 66 2.30 -6.08 2.69
CA ALA A 66 1.58 -5.15 1.83
C ALA A 66 0.17 -5.66 1.48
N HIS A 67 0.03 -6.96 1.18
CA HIS A 67 -1.28 -7.58 0.95
C HIS A 67 -2.16 -7.53 2.20
N GLU A 68 -1.61 -7.84 3.37
CA GLU A 68 -2.34 -7.73 4.64
C GLU A 68 -2.72 -6.28 4.95
N ALA A 69 -1.87 -5.30 4.60
CA ALA A 69 -2.18 -3.88 4.76
C ALA A 69 -3.34 -3.43 3.86
N VAL A 70 -3.38 -3.86 2.59
CA VAL A 70 -4.51 -3.62 1.69
C VAL A 70 -5.79 -4.22 2.26
N LYS A 71 -5.72 -5.48 2.70
CA LYS A 71 -6.86 -6.18 3.30
C LYS A 71 -7.35 -5.47 4.57
N ALA A 72 -6.44 -5.03 5.43
CA ALA A 72 -6.77 -4.30 6.65
C ALA A 72 -7.44 -2.95 6.34
N ALA A 73 -6.93 -2.21 5.35
CA ALA A 73 -7.53 -0.95 4.90
C ALA A 73 -8.97 -1.16 4.40
N ASN A 74 -9.17 -2.13 3.50
CA ASN A 74 -10.48 -2.44 2.95
C ASN A 74 -11.47 -2.96 4.01
N THR A 75 -10.98 -3.75 4.98
CA THR A 75 -11.84 -4.37 6.00
C THR A 75 -12.22 -3.40 7.11
N TYR A 76 -11.25 -2.63 7.62
CA TYR A 76 -11.43 -1.86 8.86
C TYR A 76 -11.57 -0.36 8.64
N ILE A 77 -10.99 0.18 7.57
CA ILE A 77 -10.96 1.62 7.32
C ILE A 77 -12.07 2.03 6.37
N ALA A 78 -12.28 1.31 5.26
CA ALA A 78 -13.25 1.69 4.24
C ALA A 78 -14.67 1.95 4.80
N GLY A 79 -15.15 1.12 5.72
CA GLY A 79 -16.47 1.30 6.36
C GLY A 79 -16.55 2.43 7.40
N ARG A 80 -15.42 3.08 7.71
CA ARG A 80 -15.32 4.21 8.65
C ARG A 80 -15.08 5.54 7.96
N VAL A 81 -14.90 5.54 6.64
CA VAL A 81 -14.66 6.75 5.85
C VAL A 81 -15.93 7.61 5.85
N PRO A 82 -15.88 8.87 6.32
CA PRO A 82 -17.01 9.78 6.25
C PRO A 82 -17.48 10.01 4.81
N LEU A 83 -18.78 10.27 4.63
CA LEU A 83 -19.34 10.64 3.33
C LEU A 83 -18.64 11.89 2.79
N GLY A 84 -18.17 11.81 1.54
CA GLY A 84 -17.44 12.90 0.87
C GLY A 84 -15.91 12.82 0.98
N VAL A 85 -15.37 11.96 1.86
CA VAL A 85 -13.92 11.70 1.91
C VAL A 85 -13.55 10.66 0.85
N GLY A 86 -12.67 11.02 -0.08
CA GLY A 86 -12.10 10.08 -1.04
C GLY A 86 -11.03 9.19 -0.40
N LEU A 87 -11.29 7.88 -0.28
CA LEU A 87 -10.27 6.91 0.15
C LEU A 87 -9.56 6.30 -1.06
N GLN A 88 -8.23 6.38 -1.09
CA GLN A 88 -7.37 5.68 -2.04
C GLN A 88 -6.44 4.73 -1.31
N VAL A 89 -6.39 3.47 -1.73
CA VAL A 89 -5.41 2.49 -1.24
C VAL A 89 -4.46 2.18 -2.38
N LEU A 90 -3.17 2.49 -2.21
CA LEU A 90 -2.16 2.20 -3.22
C LEU A 90 -1.69 0.76 -3.05
N GLU A 91 -2.10 -0.11 -3.95
CA GLU A 91 -1.75 -1.53 -3.94
C GLU A 91 -0.33 -1.80 -4.48
N PRO A 92 0.25 -2.98 -4.16
CA PRO A 92 1.43 -3.48 -4.86
C PRO A 92 1.23 -3.50 -6.38
N CYS A 93 2.31 -3.31 -7.14
CA CYS A 93 2.22 -3.40 -8.60
C CYS A 93 1.85 -4.82 -9.08
N SER A 94 1.43 -4.95 -10.34
CA SER A 94 1.03 -6.22 -10.94
C SER A 94 2.09 -7.33 -10.87
N GLU A 95 3.38 -6.98 -10.96
CA GLU A 95 4.48 -7.94 -10.85
C GLU A 95 4.69 -8.42 -9.40
N CYS A 96 4.55 -7.52 -8.43
CA CYS A 96 4.59 -7.88 -7.00
C CYS A 96 3.30 -8.53 -6.51
N ASN A 97 2.22 -8.45 -7.28
CA ASN A 97 0.95 -9.15 -7.01
C ASN A 97 0.88 -10.52 -7.72
N ASN A 98 1.92 -10.91 -8.46
CA ASN A 98 1.88 -12.12 -9.27
C ASN A 98 2.20 -13.36 -8.41
N PRO A 99 1.28 -14.34 -8.28
CA PRO A 99 1.48 -15.55 -7.49
C PRO A 99 2.63 -16.46 -7.97
N LYS A 100 3.18 -16.23 -9.17
CA LYS A 100 4.22 -17.10 -9.78
C LYS A 100 5.62 -16.95 -9.19
N TRP A 101 5.81 -16.06 -8.21
CA TRP A 101 7.11 -15.77 -7.59
C TRP A 101 7.14 -16.16 -6.10
N TRP A 102 6.11 -16.86 -5.60
CA TRP A 102 6.00 -17.44 -4.25
C TRP A 102 5.78 -18.95 -4.34
#